data_AF-A0A6A4UTK7-F1
#
_entry.id   AF-A0A6A4UTK7-F1
#
_cell.length_a   1.000
_cell.length_b   1.000
_cell.length_c   1.000
_cell.angle_alpha   90.00
_cell.angle_beta   90.00
_cell.angle_gamma   90.00
#
_symmetry.space_group_name_H-M   'P 1'
#
loop_
_entity.id
_entity.type
_entity.pdbx_description
1 polymer ?
#
loop_
_entity_poly.entity_id
_entity_poly.type
_entity_poly.pdbx_seq_one_letter_code
_entity_poly.pdbx_strand_id
1 'polypeptide(L)'
;MVSVLFVCLGNICRSPTAEGVFRHLVEHEGLADHFTIDSAGTAAYHVGSPPDSRAQAEAKRRGIDISGLRARQARHLDFTQFDYILAMDQENHRNLITAICWPFAHRIMKIGCICFWTSPRTRTAATCPTPITTAVSMRFLT
;
A
#
# COMPACT_ATOMS: atom_id res chain seq x y z
N MET A 1 13.29 7.51 13.03
CA MET A 1 12.13 7.58 12.13
C MET A 1 11.83 6.18 11.65
N VAL A 2 10.56 5.78 11.67
CA VAL A 2 10.09 4.47 11.19
C VAL A 2 9.69 4.62 9.73
N SER A 3 10.26 3.79 8.86
CA SER A 3 10.02 3.88 7.41
C SER A 3 9.07 2.77 6.94
N VAL A 4 7.97 3.17 6.30
CA VAL A 4 6.90 2.29 5.83
C VAL A 4 6.71 2.43 4.32
N LEU A 5 6.76 1.28 3.62
CA LEU A 5 6.57 1.19 2.17
C LEU A 5 5.36 0.34 1.82
N PHE A 6 4.42 0.90 1.07
CA PHE A 6 3.27 0.18 0.53
C PHE A 6 3.53 -0.32 -0.88
N VAL A 7 3.41 -1.61 -1.12
CA VAL A 7 3.70 -2.20 -2.44
C VAL A 7 2.47 -2.85 -3.06
N CYS A 8 2.17 -2.48 -4.31
CA CYS A 8 1.21 -3.21 -5.14
C CYS A 8 1.77 -3.52 -6.54
N LEU A 9 0.95 -3.99 -7.48
CA LEU A 9 1.41 -4.29 -8.85
C LEU A 9 1.84 -3.02 -9.63
N GLY A 10 0.90 -2.12 -9.90
CA GLY A 10 1.11 -0.97 -10.79
C GLY A 10 1.25 0.39 -10.09
N ASN A 11 1.17 0.45 -8.77
CA ASN A 11 1.29 1.68 -7.96
C ASN A 11 0.39 2.84 -8.37
N ILE A 12 -0.81 2.55 -8.88
CA ILE A 12 -1.79 3.58 -9.26
C ILE A 12 -3.12 3.48 -8.49
N CYS A 13 -3.46 2.33 -7.89
CA CYS A 13 -4.75 2.16 -7.21
C CYS A 13 -4.57 1.93 -5.71
N ARG A 14 -4.10 0.72 -5.33
CA ARG A 14 -4.15 0.25 -3.94
C ARG A 14 -3.06 0.87 -3.06
N SER A 15 -1.81 0.81 -3.49
CA SER A 15 -0.70 1.33 -2.67
C SER A 15 -0.72 2.86 -2.49
N PRO A 16 -1.06 3.70 -3.49
CA PRO A 16 -1.21 5.14 -3.25
C PRO A 16 -2.38 5.49 -2.33
N THR A 17 -3.47 4.70 -2.38
CA THR A 17 -4.60 4.88 -1.46
C THR A 17 -4.20 4.54 -0.03
N ALA A 18 -3.48 3.43 0.17
CA ALA A 18 -2.98 3.04 1.49
C ALA A 18 -1.99 4.09 2.05
N GLU A 19 -1.11 4.62 1.20
CA GLU A 19 -0.19 5.70 1.56
C GLU A 19 -0.94 6.95 2.02
N GLY A 20 -1.94 7.39 1.26
CA GLY A 20 -2.76 8.55 1.61
C GLY A 20 -3.53 8.37 2.91
N VAL A 21 -4.14 7.19 3.11
CA VAL A 21 -4.85 6.86 4.35
C VAL A 21 -3.89 6.82 5.54
N PHE A 22 -2.73 6.17 5.39
CA PHE A 22 -1.76 6.07 6.47
C PHE A 22 -1.18 7.44 6.84
N ARG A 23 -0.84 8.26 5.84
CA ARG A 23 -0.39 9.64 6.05
C ARG A 23 -1.42 10.46 6.83
N HIS A 24 -2.69 10.40 6.41
CA HIS A 24 -3.76 11.10 7.10
C HIS A 24 -3.92 10.66 8.56
N LEU A 25 -3.78 9.35 8.84
CA LEU A 25 -3.85 8.82 10.21
C LEU A 25 -2.67 9.29 11.07
N VAL A 26 -1.43 9.24 10.57
CA VAL A 26 -0.28 9.69 11.38
C VAL A 26 -0.28 11.20 11.61
N GLU A 27 -0.78 11.99 10.65
CA GLU A 27 -0.97 13.43 10.80
C GLU A 27 -2.03 13.73 11.87
N HIS A 28 -3.15 13.00 11.85
CA HIS A 28 -4.21 13.13 12.84
C HIS A 28 -3.73 12.81 14.26
N GLU A 29 -2.87 11.81 14.42
CA GLU A 29 -2.27 11.43 15.71
C GLU A 29 -1.06 12.30 16.12
N GLY A 30 -0.66 13.28 15.29
CA GLY A 30 0.49 14.15 15.56
C GLY A 30 1.84 13.43 15.50
N LEU A 31 1.93 12.31 14.77
CA LEU A 31 3.11 11.46 14.67
C LEU A 31 3.86 11.60 13.33
N ALA A 32 3.44 12.51 12.46
CA ALA A 32 3.99 12.65 11.10
C ALA A 32 5.53 12.73 11.06
N ASP A 33 6.15 13.45 12.00
CA ASP A 33 7.62 13.61 12.06
C ASP A 33 8.38 12.33 12.45
N HIS A 34 7.67 11.32 12.96
CA HIS A 34 8.27 10.04 13.32
C HIS A 34 8.26 9.02 12.19
N PHE A 35 7.49 9.26 11.12
CA PHE A 35 7.27 8.30 10.04
C PHE A 35 7.76 8.81 8.69
N THR A 36 8.40 7.92 7.93
CA THR A 36 8.66 8.10 6.50
C THR A 36 7.75 7.18 5.73
N ILE A 37 6.86 7.74 4.91
CA ILE A 37 5.78 6.99 4.25
C ILE A 37 5.91 7.12 2.75
N ASP A 38 5.93 5.97 2.06
CA ASP A 38 6.05 5.92 0.61
C ASP A 38 5.26 4.73 0.03
N SER A 39 5.05 4.72 -1.29
CA SER A 39 4.46 3.60 -2.02
C SER A 39 5.20 3.28 -3.31
N ALA A 40 5.16 2.01 -3.70
CA ALA A 40 5.83 1.52 -4.91
C ALA A 40 5.04 0.40 -5.61
N GLY A 41 5.46 0.12 -6.85
CA GLY A 41 4.91 -0.92 -7.72
C GLY A 41 5.93 -2.01 -7.99
N THR A 42 5.51 -3.28 -8.04
CA THR A 42 6.38 -4.37 -8.49
C THR A 42 6.63 -4.30 -10.01
N ALA A 43 5.67 -3.77 -10.77
CA ALA A 43 5.79 -3.56 -12.20
C ALA A 43 6.02 -2.08 -12.55
N ALA A 44 6.73 -1.83 -13.66
CA ALA A 44 7.10 -0.49 -14.11
C ALA A 44 6.07 0.18 -15.05
N TYR A 45 4.85 -0.39 -15.17
CA TYR A 45 3.88 0.02 -16.21
C TYR A 45 3.46 1.49 -16.14
N HIS A 46 3.49 2.11 -14.95
CA HIS A 46 2.92 3.44 -14.74
C HIS A 46 3.90 4.41 -14.07
N VAL A 47 5.21 4.17 -14.11
CA VAL A 47 6.19 5.05 -13.45
C VAL A 47 6.01 6.51 -13.90
N GLY A 48 5.93 7.43 -12.94
CA GLY A 48 5.67 8.86 -13.14
C GLY A 48 4.20 9.24 -13.31
N SER A 49 3.29 8.27 -13.45
CA SER A 49 1.85 8.55 -13.59
C SER A 49 1.24 8.94 -12.25
N PRO A 50 0.20 9.79 -12.24
CA PRO A 50 -0.61 9.99 -11.04
C PRO A 50 -1.42 8.73 -10.71
N PRO A 51 -1.98 8.61 -9.50
CA PRO A 51 -2.90 7.52 -9.17
C PRO A 51 -4.11 7.48 -10.11
N ASP A 52 -4.72 6.32 -10.26
CA ASP A 52 -5.93 6.13 -11.07
C ASP A 52 -7.03 7.09 -10.60
N SER A 53 -7.72 7.72 -11.54
CA SER A 53 -8.73 8.74 -11.27
C SER A 53 -9.85 8.25 -10.36
N ARG A 54 -10.18 6.96 -10.40
CA ARG A 54 -11.19 6.35 -9.52
C ARG A 54 -10.68 6.21 -8.09
N ALA A 55 -9.40 5.86 -7.91
CA ALA A 55 -8.76 5.83 -6.59
C ALA A 55 -8.68 7.24 -6.00
N GLN A 56 -8.33 8.25 -6.82
CA GLN A 56 -8.36 9.65 -6.40
C GLN A 56 -9.77 10.08 -5.98
N ALA A 57 -10.80 9.72 -6.74
CA ALA A 57 -12.18 10.05 -6.43
C ALA A 57 -12.61 9.43 -5.08
N GLU A 58 -12.30 8.16 -4.84
CA GLU A 58 -12.67 7.48 -3.59
C GLU A 58 -11.90 8.01 -2.38
N ALA A 59 -10.60 8.31 -2.53
CA ALA A 59 -9.82 8.94 -1.47
C ALA A 59 -10.35 10.35 -1.15
N LYS A 60 -10.66 11.14 -2.19
CA LYS A 60 -11.20 12.50 -2.05
C LYS A 60 -12.57 12.51 -1.38
N ARG A 61 -13.44 11.51 -1.64
CA ARG A 61 -14.71 11.32 -0.91
C ARG A 61 -14.52 11.15 0.60
N ARG A 62 -13.34 10.72 1.04
CA ARG A 62 -12.97 10.53 2.44
C ARG A 62 -12.13 11.68 3.00
N GLY A 63 -11.97 12.77 2.24
CA GLY A 63 -11.17 13.92 2.64
C GLY A 63 -9.66 13.75 2.45
N ILE A 64 -9.21 12.73 1.72
CA ILE A 64 -7.80 12.44 1.50
C ILE A 64 -7.44 12.76 0.05
N ASP A 65 -6.46 13.64 -0.16
CA ASP A 65 -5.94 13.93 -1.49
C ASP A 65 -4.69 13.10 -1.78
N ILE A 66 -4.79 12.23 -2.80
CA ILE A 66 -3.68 11.42 -3.31
C ILE A 66 -3.21 11.87 -4.70
N SER A 67 -3.80 12.92 -5.27
CA SER A 67 -3.49 13.37 -6.65
C SER A 67 -2.05 13.85 -6.83
N GLY A 68 -1.40 14.28 -5.74
CA GLY A 68 0.02 14.66 -5.72
C GLY A 68 1.00 13.48 -5.80
N LEU A 69 0.54 12.25 -5.52
CA LEU A 69 1.40 11.07 -5.53
C LEU A 69 1.82 10.69 -6.95
N ARG A 70 2.99 10.05 -7.08
CA ARG A 70 3.50 9.61 -8.37
C ARG A 70 3.92 8.16 -8.27
N ALA A 71 3.43 7.36 -9.22
CA ALA A 71 3.76 5.96 -9.28
C ALA A 71 5.27 5.78 -9.52
N ARG A 72 5.88 4.85 -8.79
CA ARG A 72 7.28 4.46 -8.94
C ARG A 72 7.43 2.96 -8.85
N GLN A 73 8.50 2.43 -9.42
CA GLN A 73 8.83 1.02 -9.28
C GLN A 73 9.61 0.79 -7.97
N ALA A 74 9.36 -0.34 -7.31
CA ALA A 74 10.14 -0.81 -6.18
C ALA A 74 11.56 -1.18 -6.66
N ARG A 75 12.57 -0.69 -5.95
CA ARG A 75 13.99 -0.91 -6.22
C ARG A 75 14.60 -1.78 -5.13
N HIS A 76 15.72 -2.43 -5.44
CA HIS A 76 16.43 -3.24 -4.44
C HIS A 76 16.80 -2.46 -3.17
N LEU A 77 17.12 -1.18 -3.31
CA LEU A 77 17.44 -0.30 -2.18
C LEU A 77 16.24 -0.04 -1.26
N ASP A 78 15.01 -0.16 -1.74
CA ASP A 78 13.83 0.00 -0.90
C ASP A 78 13.78 -1.11 0.18
N PHE A 79 14.31 -2.31 -0.10
CA PHE A 79 14.35 -3.41 0.86
C PHE A 79 15.33 -3.18 2.02
N THR A 80 16.30 -2.28 1.86
CA THR A 80 17.27 -1.93 2.89
C THR A 80 16.95 -0.61 3.58
N GLN A 81 16.26 0.31 2.89
CA GLN A 81 15.91 1.63 3.42
C GLN A 81 14.63 1.63 4.25
N PHE A 82 13.67 0.74 3.97
CA PHE A 82 12.42 0.68 4.70
C PHE A 82 12.42 -0.38 5.80
N ASP A 83 11.85 -0.04 6.95
CA ASP A 83 11.70 -0.95 8.08
C ASP A 83 10.54 -1.92 7.85
N TYR A 84 9.45 -1.40 7.30
CA TYR A 84 8.23 -2.15 7.02
C TYR A 84 7.87 -2.08 5.54
N ILE A 85 7.76 -3.25 4.91
CA ILE A 85 7.34 -3.37 3.52
C ILE A 85 6.05 -4.16 3.46
N LEU A 86 4.99 -3.46 3.07
CA LEU A 86 3.61 -3.91 3.19
C LEU A 86 3.08 -4.25 1.80
N ALA A 87 3.06 -5.55 1.51
CA ALA A 87 2.51 -6.07 0.26
C ALA A 87 0.98 -6.11 0.32
N MET A 88 0.31 -5.48 -0.65
CA MET A 88 -1.16 -5.32 -0.69
C MET A 88 -1.92 -6.56 -1.16
N ASP A 89 -1.26 -7.49 -1.85
CA ASP A 89 -1.84 -8.75 -2.26
C ASP A 89 -0.84 -9.91 -2.18
N GLN A 90 -1.36 -11.14 -2.24
CA GLN A 90 -0.55 -12.36 -2.11
C GLN A 90 0.36 -12.61 -3.31
N GLU A 91 0.04 -12.05 -4.47
CA GLU A 91 0.86 -12.17 -5.67
C GLU A 91 2.04 -11.21 -5.64
N ASN A 92 1.84 -9.97 -5.22
CA ASN A 92 2.85 -8.98 -4.93
C ASN A 92 3.78 -9.48 -3.83
N HIS A 93 3.24 -10.08 -2.77
CA HIS A 93 4.06 -10.70 -1.73
C HIS A 93 4.96 -11.81 -2.30
N ARG A 94 4.41 -12.71 -3.13
CA ARG A 94 5.20 -13.75 -3.81
C ARG A 94 6.26 -13.14 -4.73
N ASN A 95 5.88 -12.17 -5.57
CA ASN A 95 6.80 -11.51 -6.50
C ASN A 95 7.93 -10.79 -5.76
N LEU A 96 7.64 -10.16 -4.62
CA LEU A 96 8.64 -9.51 -3.78
C LEU A 96 9.58 -10.53 -3.15
N ILE A 97 9.06 -11.61 -2.57
CA ILE A 97 9.90 -12.68 -1.98
C ILE A 97 10.81 -13.31 -3.04
N THR A 98 10.30 -13.57 -4.24
CA THR A 98 11.11 -14.14 -5.34
C THR A 98 12.18 -13.15 -5.83
N ALA A 99 11.91 -11.85 -5.78
CA ALA A 99 12.84 -10.82 -6.23
C ALA A 99 13.97 -10.53 -5.23
N ILE A 100 13.92 -11.05 -4.00
CA ILE A 100 14.86 -10.69 -2.92
C ILE A 100 15.71 -11.89 -2.54
N CYS A 101 17.01 -11.63 -2.34
CA CYS A 101 17.92 -12.63 -1.78
C CYS A 101 17.62 -12.82 -0.28
N TRP A 102 17.58 -14.08 0.17
CA TRP A 102 17.11 -14.58 1.47
C TRP A 102 17.39 -13.70 2.73
N PRO A 103 18.53 -13.00 2.93
CA PRO A 103 18.76 -12.28 4.19
C PRO A 103 17.74 -11.19 4.56
N PHE A 104 16.96 -10.62 3.62
CA PHE A 104 16.02 -9.52 3.90
C PHE A 104 14.53 -9.90 3.93
N ALA A 105 14.20 -11.19 3.74
CA ALA A 105 12.81 -11.64 3.65
C ALA A 105 11.97 -11.38 4.92
N HIS A 106 12.61 -11.30 6.09
CA HIS A 106 11.95 -11.10 7.39
C HIS A 106 11.30 -9.71 7.57
N ARG A 107 11.62 -8.74 6.71
CA ARG A 107 11.07 -7.36 6.76
C ARG A 107 9.81 -7.17 5.93
N ILE A 108 9.46 -8.15 5.11
CA ILE A 108 8.26 -8.11 4.28
C ILE A 108 7.10 -8.61 5.13
N MET A 109 6.25 -7.68 5.53
CA MET A 109 5.01 -8.01 6.21
C MET A 109 3.91 -8.08 5.17
N LYS A 110 3.25 -9.24 5.12
CA LYS A 110 2.02 -9.37 4.35
C LYS A 110 0.92 -8.60 5.06
N ILE A 111 0.47 -7.50 4.47
CA ILE A 111 -0.85 -6.99 4.82
C ILE A 111 -1.86 -7.94 4.19
N GLY A 112 -2.67 -8.57 5.04
CA GLY A 112 -3.84 -9.31 4.59
C GLY A 112 -4.67 -8.42 3.68
N CYS A 113 -5.20 -9.00 2.62
CA CYS A 113 -5.99 -8.33 1.60
C CYS A 113 -6.77 -7.12 2.15
N ILE A 114 -6.43 -5.91 1.73
CA ILE A 114 -7.22 -4.71 2.02
C ILE A 114 -8.52 -4.84 1.19
N CYS A 115 -9.45 -5.60 1.76
CA CYS A 115 -10.75 -5.95 1.24
C CYS A 115 -11.62 -5.90 2.51
N PHE A 116 -11.92 -4.71 3.05
CA PHE A 116 -12.68 -4.59 4.31
C PHE A 116 -13.74 -3.48 4.27
N TRP A 117 -14.78 -3.69 3.46
CA TRP A 117 -16.12 -3.17 3.76
C TRP A 117 -17.23 -3.84 2.92
N THR A 118 -17.63 -5.05 3.27
CA THR A 118 -18.97 -5.57 2.90
C THR A 118 -19.48 -6.55 3.98
N SER A 119 -20.42 -6.09 4.82
CA SER A 119 -21.34 -6.88 5.68
C SER A 119 -20.74 -7.82 6.77
N PRO A 120 -21.41 -8.03 7.94
CA PRO A 120 -20.89 -8.84 9.07
C PRO A 120 -20.75 -10.35 8.83
N ARG A 121 -20.85 -10.86 7.60
CA ARG A 121 -20.77 -12.31 7.32
C ARG A 121 -20.03 -12.57 6.02
N THR A 122 -18.73 -12.84 6.11
CA THR A 122 -18.08 -14.05 5.56
C THR A 122 -16.55 -13.88 5.56
N ARG A 123 -15.89 -14.69 6.39
CA ARG A 123 -14.43 -14.92 6.39
C ARG A 123 -14.12 -15.95 5.31
N THR A 124 -13.75 -15.52 4.11
CA THR A 124 -12.95 -16.37 3.21
C THR A 124 -11.97 -15.50 2.43
N ALA A 125 -10.70 -15.59 2.84
CA ALA A 125 -9.57 -15.05 2.12
C ALA A 125 -9.32 -15.90 0.87
N ALA A 126 -9.96 -15.55 -0.24
CA ALA A 126 -9.62 -16.10 -1.54
C ALA A 126 -9.75 -14.97 -2.56
N THR A 127 -8.59 -14.47 -3.00
CA THR A 127 -8.40 -13.56 -4.15
C THR A 127 -9.31 -12.33 -4.15
N CYS A 128 -8.81 -11.15 -3.72
CA CYS A 128 -9.48 -9.87 -4.03
C CYS A 128 -9.56 -9.81 -5.57
N PRO A 129 -10.76 -9.89 -6.18
CA PRO A 129 -10.88 -9.56 -7.59
C PRO A 129 -10.61 -8.06 -7.66
N THR A 130 -9.59 -7.61 -8.40
CA THR A 130 -9.18 -6.20 -8.49
C THR A 130 -10.39 -5.26 -8.48
N PRO A 131 -10.69 -4.56 -7.37
CA PRO A 131 -11.80 -3.63 -7.37
C PRO A 131 -11.21 -2.26 -7.10
N ILE A 132 -11.17 -1.45 -8.14
CA ILE A 132 -10.84 -0.03 -8.05
C ILE A 132 -11.90 0.74 -7.21
N THR A 133 -12.88 0.05 -6.61
CA THR A 133 -14.05 0.58 -5.90
C THR A 133 -14.18 0.12 -4.43
N THR A 134 -13.24 -0.64 -3.86
CA THR A 134 -13.40 -1.13 -2.48
C THR A 134 -12.70 -0.23 -1.45
N ALA A 135 -13.53 0.28 -0.54
CA ALA A 135 -13.20 1.02 0.67
C ALA A 135 -12.03 0.41 1.48
N VAL A 136 -11.01 1.21 1.77
CA VAL A 136 -9.91 0.85 2.68
C VAL A 136 -10.21 1.42 4.07
N SER A 137 -10.34 0.56 5.08
CA SER A 137 -10.25 0.93 6.50
C SER A 137 -9.07 0.16 7.09
N MET A 138 -8.05 0.88 7.54
CA MET A 138 -6.81 0.31 8.06
C MET A 138 -6.91 0.26 9.58
N ARG A 139 -7.37 -0.86 10.14
CA ARG A 139 -7.21 -1.14 11.57
C ARG A 139 -5.86 -1.81 11.77
N PHE A 140 -4.91 -1.09 12.33
CA PHE A 140 -3.72 -1.70 12.92
C PHE A 140 -4.18 -2.49 14.14
N LEU A 141 -3.91 -3.80 14.15
CA LEU A 141 -4.15 -4.65 15.30
C LEU A 141 -3.32 -4.09 16.46
N THR A 142 -4.02 -3.64 17.52
CA THR A 142 -3.48 -3.57 18.89
C THR A 142 -3.13 -4.95 19.39
#